data_AF-A0A4Q3ZB58-F1
#
_entry.id   AF-A0A4Q3ZB58-F1
#
_cell.length_a   1.000
_cell.length_b   1.000
_cell.length_c   1.000
_cell.angle_alpha   90.00
_cell.angle_beta   90.00
_cell.angle_gamma   90.00
#
_symmetry.space_group_name_H-M   'P 1'
#
loop_
_entity.id
_entity.type
_entity.pdbx_description
1 polymer ?
#
loop_
_entity_poly.entity_id
_entity_poly.type
_entity_poly.pdbx_seq_one_letter_code
_entity_poly.pdbx_strand_id
1 'polypeptide(L)'
;QTQYRDLEHVKWAIDTFGDELPMHIEMTRFDGRVVFSGLPIVRYTSEERLEEIIRLHEENGCLVFNPHRYTLEEGGMKQTDRAQLQFKKEADPKGILNPGKMIAWDDPDFDFESGRTWLFTGLYTLGSAAE
;
A
#
# COMPACT_ATOMS: atom_id res chain seq x y z
N GLN A 1 -4.09 4.71 4.13
CA GLN A 1 -3.64 4.33 5.49
C GLN A 1 -2.14 4.44 5.53
N THR A 2 -1.57 5.05 6.56
CA THR A 2 -0.12 5.20 6.71
C THR A 2 0.36 4.31 7.84
N GLN A 3 1.47 3.60 7.69
CA GLN A 3 2.10 2.87 8.79
C GLN A 3 3.33 3.64 9.27
N TYR A 4 3.27 4.14 10.51
CA TYR A 4 4.40 4.77 11.18
C TYR A 4 5.14 3.72 12.00
N ARG A 5 6.47 3.68 11.85
CA ARG A 5 7.33 2.69 12.51
C ARG A 5 7.39 2.88 14.02
N ASP A 6 7.42 4.12 14.47
CA ASP A 6 7.59 4.52 15.86
C ASP A 6 7.00 5.92 16.12
N LEU A 7 7.08 6.37 17.37
CA LEU A 7 6.57 7.68 17.78
C LEU A 7 7.34 8.86 17.18
N GLU A 8 8.60 8.67 16.75
CA GLU A 8 9.37 9.75 16.11
C GLU A 8 8.75 10.08 14.74
N HIS A 9 8.34 9.06 13.99
CA HIS A 9 7.65 9.25 12.71
C HIS A 9 6.25 9.85 12.89
N VAL A 10 5.51 9.46 13.94
CA VAL A 10 4.23 10.10 14.27
C VAL A 10 4.42 11.57 14.61
N LYS A 11 5.42 11.89 15.44
CA LYS A 11 5.75 13.27 15.80
C LYS A 11 6.17 14.09 14.58
N TRP A 12 7.00 13.54 13.70
CA TRP A 12 7.40 14.18 12.45
C TRP A 12 6.18 14.55 11.61
N ALA A 13 5.19 13.66 11.46
CA ALA A 13 3.98 13.96 10.69
C ALA A 13 3.17 15.10 11.32
N ILE A 14 3.03 15.11 12.65
CA ILE A 14 2.37 16.20 13.39
C ILE A 14 3.08 17.53 13.14
N ASP A 15 4.40 17.55 13.30
CA ASP A 15 5.20 18.77 13.16
C ASP A 15 5.23 19.30 11.72
N THR A 16 5.23 18.38 10.74
CA THR A 16 5.35 18.71 9.30
C THR A 16 4.04 19.22 8.72
N PHE A 17 2.92 18.60 9.08
CA PHE A 17 1.64 18.86 8.43
C PHE A 17 0.64 19.60 9.33
N GLY A 18 0.81 19.57 10.66
CA GLY A 18 -0.04 20.29 11.61
C GLY A 18 -1.53 20.13 11.34
N ASP A 19 -2.23 21.25 11.23
CA ASP A 19 -3.69 21.30 11.03
C ASP A 19 -4.16 20.76 9.67
N GLU A 20 -3.28 20.62 8.68
CA GLU A 20 -3.62 20.06 7.37
C GLU A 20 -3.88 18.53 7.46
N LEU A 21 -3.22 17.88 8.41
CA LEU A 21 -3.24 16.43 8.60
C LEU A 21 -3.52 16.04 10.08
N PRO A 22 -4.72 16.32 10.64
CA PRO A 22 -5.03 15.90 12.00
C PRO A 22 -4.87 14.39 12.19
N MET A 23 -4.04 14.01 13.17
CA MET A 23 -3.65 12.62 13.37
C MET A 23 -4.74 11.77 14.01
N HIS A 24 -4.92 10.57 13.48
CA HIS A 24 -5.69 9.48 14.09
C HIS A 24 -4.83 8.21 14.01
N ILE A 25 -4.50 7.65 15.17
CA ILE A 25 -3.58 6.53 15.31
C ILE A 25 -4.27 5.35 15.99
N GLU A 26 -4.16 4.19 15.36
CA GLU A 26 -4.51 2.89 15.91
C GLU A 26 -3.23 2.11 16.20
N MET A 27 -3.03 1.73 17.46
CA MET A 27 -1.89 0.91 17.86
C MET A 27 -2.22 -0.56 17.65
N THR A 28 -1.44 -1.24 16.81
CA THR A 28 -1.67 -2.66 16.47
C THR A 28 -0.39 -3.47 16.61
N ARG A 29 -0.53 -4.80 16.57
CA ARG A 29 0.61 -5.71 16.41
C ARG A 29 0.73 -6.08 14.93
N PHE A 30 1.91 -5.88 14.37
CA PHE A 30 2.26 -6.27 13.00
C PHE A 30 3.60 -7.00 13.03
N ASP A 31 3.66 -8.23 12.50
CA ASP A 31 4.82 -9.12 12.58
C ASP A 31 5.44 -9.22 13.99
N GLY A 32 4.57 -9.34 14.99
CA GLY A 32 4.95 -9.45 16.39
C GLY A 32 5.43 -8.16 17.06
N ARG A 33 5.53 -7.05 16.32
CA ARG A 33 5.96 -5.72 16.82
C ARG A 33 4.76 -4.79 16.98
N VAL A 34 4.85 -3.86 17.92
CA VAL A 34 3.87 -2.76 18.01
C VAL A 34 4.16 -1.78 16.88
N VAL A 35 3.14 -1.42 16.12
CA VAL A 35 3.19 -0.40 15.07
C VAL A 35 2.06 0.61 15.25
N PHE A 36 2.19 1.76 14.59
CA PHE A 36 1.21 2.85 14.66
C PHE A 36 0.54 3.02 13.29
N SER A 37 -0.66 2.46 13.17
CA SER A 37 -1.47 2.57 11.96
C SER A 37 -2.19 3.92 11.96
N GLY A 38 -1.81 4.78 11.02
CA GLY A 38 -2.41 6.08 10.78
C GLY A 38 -3.60 6.05 9.84
N LEU A 39 -4.67 6.68 10.27
CA LEU A 39 -5.83 7.05 9.45
C LEU A 39 -6.07 8.57 9.55
N PRO A 40 -5.03 9.40 9.30
CA PRO A 40 -5.16 10.83 9.47
C PRO A 40 -6.26 11.41 8.58
N ILE A 41 -6.93 12.43 9.09
CA ILE A 41 -7.84 13.21 8.26
C ILE A 41 -6.99 14.14 7.40
N VAL A 42 -7.25 14.18 6.10
CA VAL A 42 -6.58 15.12 5.19
C VAL A 42 -7.55 16.26 4.88
N ARG A 43 -7.14 17.50 5.12
CA ARG A 43 -7.88 18.68 4.63
C ARG A 43 -7.60 18.86 3.15
N TYR A 44 -8.36 18.15 2.32
CA TYR A 44 -8.14 18.12 0.87
C TYR A 44 -8.14 19.52 0.24
N THR A 45 -7.18 19.76 -0.65
CA THR A 45 -7.04 20.99 -1.43
C THR A 45 -6.95 20.68 -2.93
N SER A 46 -5.94 19.91 -3.32
CA SER A 46 -5.76 19.42 -4.68
C SER A 46 -5.17 18.00 -4.69
N GLU A 47 -5.25 17.36 -5.85
CA GLU A 47 -4.64 16.05 -6.07
C GLU A 47 -3.11 16.13 -5.95
N GLU A 48 -2.47 17.18 -6.48
CA GLU A 48 -1.02 17.35 -6.42
C GLU A 48 -0.53 17.46 -4.98
N ARG A 49 -1.25 18.19 -4.12
CA ARG A 49 -0.91 18.29 -2.69
C ARG A 49 -1.14 16.98 -1.95
N LEU A 50 -2.21 16.26 -2.28
CA LEU A 50 -2.48 14.94 -1.70
C LEU A 50 -1.37 13.94 -2.04
N GLU A 51 -0.94 13.89 -3.30
CA GLU A 51 0.17 13.05 -3.75
C GLU A 51 1.51 13.50 -3.16
N GLU A 52 1.72 14.81 -2.97
CA GLU A 52 2.89 15.32 -2.25
C GLU A 52 2.93 14.86 -0.79
N ILE A 53 1.79 14.90 -0.07
CA ILE A 53 1.70 14.38 1.30
C ILE A 53 2.08 12.89 1.33
N ILE A 54 1.56 12.10 0.40
CA ILE A 54 1.88 10.67 0.28
C ILE A 54 3.39 10.48 0.03
N ARG A 55 3.96 11.20 -0.94
CA ARG A 55 5.39 11.13 -1.28
C ARG A 55 6.28 11.49 -0.10
N LEU A 56 5.95 12.56 0.64
CA LEU A 56 6.72 12.97 1.82
C LEU A 56 6.72 11.91 2.92
N HIS A 57 5.61 11.18 3.11
CA HIS A 57 5.57 10.07 4.04
C HIS A 57 6.47 8.92 3.59
N GLU A 58 6.40 8.54 2.31
CA GLU A 58 7.24 7.48 1.73
C GLU A 58 8.74 7.83 1.79
N GLU A 59 9.11 9.08 1.48
CA GLU A 59 10.48 9.61 1.60
C GLU A 59 10.99 9.57 3.05
N ASN A 60 10.09 9.75 4.03
CA ASN A 60 10.40 9.61 5.45
C ASN A 60 10.27 8.17 5.97
N GLY A 61 10.25 7.17 5.08
CA GLY A 61 10.23 5.75 5.45
C GLY A 61 8.90 5.25 6.04
N CYS A 62 7.83 6.04 5.95
CA CYS A 62 6.49 5.60 6.32
C CYS A 62 5.84 4.87 5.15
N LEU A 63 5.22 3.72 5.41
CA LEU A 63 4.50 2.99 4.36
C LEU A 63 3.14 3.63 4.13
N VAL A 64 2.78 3.89 2.88
CA VAL A 64 1.44 4.40 2.53
C VAL A 64 0.68 3.38 1.70
N PHE A 65 -0.40 2.87 2.26
CA PHE A 65 -1.41 2.12 1.51
C PHE A 65 -2.40 3.12 0.95
N ASN A 66 -2.22 3.50 -0.32
CA ASN A 66 -2.90 4.63 -0.93
C ASN A 66 -4.42 4.37 -1.04
N PRO A 67 -5.26 5.03 -0.21
CA PRO A 67 -6.72 4.82 -0.24
C PRO A 67 -7.40 5.59 -1.37
N HIS A 68 -6.64 6.36 -2.17
CA HIS A 68 -7.11 7.16 -3.29
C HIS A 68 -6.80 6.49 -4.64
N ARG A 69 -6.64 5.17 -4.64
CA ARG A 69 -6.47 4.34 -5.82
C ARG A 69 -7.50 3.22 -5.80
N TYR A 70 -7.88 2.74 -6.98
CA TYR A 70 -8.96 1.77 -7.13
C TYR A 70 -8.47 0.37 -7.53
N THR A 71 -7.19 0.22 -7.88
CA THR A 71 -6.56 -1.05 -8.21
C THR A 71 -5.85 -1.65 -7.00
N LEU A 72 -5.64 -2.97 -7.02
CA LEU A 72 -4.97 -3.71 -5.95
C LEU A 72 -3.52 -3.26 -5.79
N GLU A 73 -2.81 -3.13 -6.91
CA GLU A 73 -1.39 -2.82 -6.95
C GLU A 73 -1.12 -1.36 -6.58
N GLU A 74 -1.91 -0.40 -7.07
CA GLU A 74 -1.71 1.00 -6.70
C GLU A 74 -2.13 1.31 -5.26
N GLY A 75 -3.04 0.52 -4.68
CA GLY A 75 -3.43 0.63 -3.28
C GLY A 75 -2.35 0.20 -2.29
N GLY A 76 -1.29 -0.48 -2.74
CA GLY A 76 -0.12 -0.87 -1.93
C GLY A 76 -0.37 -2.00 -0.92
N MET A 77 -1.60 -2.50 -0.79
CA MET A 77 -1.91 -3.56 0.16
C MET A 77 -1.61 -4.95 -0.41
N LYS A 78 -2.20 -5.30 -1.55
CA LYS A 78 -2.11 -6.67 -2.08
C LYS A 78 -1.06 -6.74 -3.18
N GLN A 79 0.05 -7.42 -2.91
CA GLN A 79 1.04 -7.69 -3.93
C GLN A 79 0.45 -8.65 -4.97
N THR A 80 0.57 -8.28 -6.25
CA THR A 80 0.35 -9.23 -7.34
C THR A 80 1.63 -10.00 -7.62
N ASP A 81 1.53 -11.33 -7.70
CA ASP A 81 2.59 -12.22 -8.16
C ASP A 81 2.04 -13.21 -9.21
N ARG A 82 2.91 -14.08 -9.74
CA ARG A 82 2.51 -15.11 -10.71
C ARG A 82 1.48 -16.11 -10.14
N ALA A 83 1.51 -16.40 -8.85
CA ALA A 83 0.54 -17.29 -8.21
C ALA A 83 -0.86 -16.68 -8.23
N GLN A 84 -0.96 -15.39 -7.90
CA GLN A 84 -2.21 -14.64 -7.88
C GLN A 84 -2.83 -14.59 -9.28
N LEU A 85 -2.03 -14.39 -10.33
CA LEU A 85 -2.51 -14.42 -11.72
C LEU A 85 -2.98 -15.82 -12.13
N GLN A 86 -2.22 -16.86 -11.78
CA GLN A 86 -2.63 -18.24 -12.05
C GLN A 86 -3.96 -18.56 -11.34
N PHE A 87 -4.08 -18.20 -10.06
CA PHE A 87 -5.29 -18.40 -9.30
C PHE A 87 -6.48 -17.62 -9.87
N LYS A 88 -6.28 -16.36 -10.31
CA LYS A 88 -7.33 -15.61 -11.01
C LYS A 88 -7.75 -16.30 -12.30
N LYS A 89 -6.82 -16.84 -13.08
CA LYS A 89 -7.15 -17.59 -14.29
C LYS A 89 -7.94 -18.88 -14.01
N GLU A 90 -7.64 -19.56 -12.91
CA GLU A 90 -8.37 -20.75 -12.47
C GLU A 90 -9.79 -20.41 -11.98
N ALA A 91 -9.92 -19.39 -11.14
CA ALA A 91 -11.18 -19.00 -10.50
C ALA A 91 -12.10 -18.14 -11.41
N ASP A 92 -11.50 -17.35 -12.30
CA ASP A 92 -12.17 -16.37 -13.16
C ASP A 92 -11.55 -16.35 -14.58
N PRO A 93 -11.64 -17.46 -15.34
CA PRO A 93 -11.02 -17.58 -16.65
C PRO A 93 -11.56 -16.59 -17.69
N LYS A 94 -12.75 -16.00 -17.44
CA LYS A 94 -13.36 -14.99 -18.31
C LYS A 94 -13.11 -13.56 -17.85
N GLY A 95 -12.46 -13.35 -16.71
CA GLY A 95 -12.17 -12.01 -16.18
C GLY A 95 -13.40 -11.21 -15.76
N ILE A 96 -14.50 -11.86 -15.34
CA ILE A 96 -15.77 -11.20 -15.03
C ILE A 96 -15.91 -10.82 -13.54
N LEU A 97 -15.03 -11.33 -12.68
CA LEU A 97 -15.03 -10.97 -11.27
C LEU A 97 -14.28 -9.66 -11.07
N ASN A 98 -15.06 -8.58 -10.96
CA ASN A 98 -14.60 -7.22 -10.61
C ASN A 98 -13.48 -6.70 -11.55
N PRO A 99 -13.78 -6.58 -12.86
CA PRO A 99 -12.78 -6.17 -13.86
C PRO A 99 -12.20 -4.77 -13.57
N GLY A 100 -10.97 -4.52 -14.04
CA GLY A 100 -10.25 -3.26 -13.83
C GLY A 100 -9.64 -3.07 -12.44
N LYS A 101 -9.76 -4.05 -11.53
CA LYS A 101 -9.18 -3.97 -10.18
C LYS A 101 -7.77 -4.52 -10.07
N MET A 102 -7.32 -5.35 -11.00
CA MET A 102 -6.01 -5.99 -10.98
C MET A 102 -5.28 -5.58 -12.26
N ILE A 103 -4.33 -4.65 -12.16
CA ILE A 103 -3.66 -4.08 -13.34
C ILE A 103 -2.99 -5.19 -14.13
N ALA A 104 -2.27 -6.08 -13.45
CA ALA A 104 -1.53 -7.16 -14.09
C ALA A 104 -2.38 -8.21 -14.82
N TRP A 105 -3.70 -8.23 -14.58
CA TRP A 105 -4.61 -9.07 -15.35
C TRP A 105 -4.92 -8.45 -16.72
N ASP A 106 -5.09 -7.12 -16.73
CA ASP A 106 -5.43 -6.36 -17.93
C ASP A 106 -4.17 -5.98 -18.75
N ASP A 107 -3.02 -5.83 -18.07
CA ASP A 107 -1.71 -5.50 -18.65
C ASP A 107 -0.69 -6.63 -18.37
N PRO A 108 -0.33 -7.46 -19.37
CA PRO A 108 0.62 -8.55 -19.21
C PRO A 108 2.07 -8.09 -19.02
N ASP A 109 2.38 -6.82 -19.34
CA ASP A 109 3.72 -6.23 -19.23
C ASP A 109 3.91 -5.51 -17.88
N PHE A 110 2.94 -5.58 -16.97
CA PHE A 110 3.02 -4.97 -15.64
C PHE A 110 4.23 -5.50 -14.84
N ASP A 111 5.04 -4.57 -14.32
CA ASP A 111 6.24 -4.91 -13.56
C ASP A 111 5.91 -5.30 -12.10
N PHE A 112 6.01 -6.60 -11.83
CA PHE A 112 5.82 -7.20 -10.50
C PHE A 112 6.97 -6.93 -9.53
N GLU A 113 8.14 -6.50 -10.04
CA GLU A 113 9.41 -6.44 -9.30
C GLU A 113 9.79 -5.03 -8.87
N SER A 114 8.88 -4.07 -8.98
CA SER A 114 9.09 -2.63 -8.67
C SER A 114 9.59 -2.29 -7.24
N GLY A 115 9.80 -3.29 -6.37
CA GLY A 115 10.46 -3.11 -5.07
C GLY A 115 9.63 -2.38 -4.01
N ARG A 116 8.33 -2.17 -4.27
CA ARG A 116 7.41 -1.57 -3.29
C ARG A 116 7.21 -2.48 -2.08
N THR A 117 6.98 -1.87 -0.92
CA THR A 117 6.60 -2.61 0.29
C THR A 117 5.08 -2.85 0.27
N TRP A 118 4.67 -4.08 0.55
CA TRP A 118 3.27 -4.52 0.47
C TRP A 118 2.76 -5.00 1.82
N LEU A 119 1.47 -4.77 2.13
CA LEU A 119 0.86 -5.26 3.37
C LEU A 119 0.63 -6.79 3.35
N PHE A 120 0.15 -7.29 2.22
CA PHE A 120 -0.11 -8.69 1.94
C PHE A 120 0.87 -9.14 0.87
N THR A 121 1.98 -9.72 1.31
CA THR A 121 3.00 -10.28 0.43
C THR A 121 2.43 -11.43 -0.41
N GLY A 122 3.04 -11.63 -1.58
CA GLY A 122 2.79 -12.80 -2.42
C GLY A 122 3.08 -14.13 -1.70
N LEU A 123 2.53 -15.23 -2.21
CA LEU A 123 2.76 -16.57 -1.67
C LEU A 123 4.16 -17.08 -2.02
N TYR A 124 4.70 -16.66 -3.16
CA TYR A 124 6.10 -16.87 -3.51
C TYR A 124 6.87 -15.60 -3.19
N THR A 125 7.57 -15.59 -2.06
CA THR A 125 8.57 -14.55 -1.78
C THR A 125 9.78 -14.80 -2.67
N LEU A 126 10.25 -13.74 -3.35
CA LEU A 126 11.59 -13.69 -3.97
C LEU A 126 12.62 -14.11 -2.92
N GLY A 127 13.05 -15.38 -2.96
CA GLY A 127 13.94 -15.98 -1.96
C GLY A 127 13.70 -17.46 -1.66
N SER A 128 12.51 -18.01 -1.94
CA SER A 128 12.35 -19.48 -1.96
C SER A 128 12.68 -20.00 -3.35
N ALA A 129 13.98 -20.09 -3.64
CA ALA A 129 14.44 -21.04 -4.63
C ALA A 129 13.88 -22.41 -4.22
N ALA A 130 13.11 -23.02 -5.11
CA ALA A 130 12.72 -24.40 -4.99
C ALA A 130 14.00 -25.25 -4.81
N GLU A 131 14.08 -25.98 -3.70
CA GLU A 131 14.67 -27.32 -3.73
C GLU A 131 13.69 -28.28 -4.40
#